data_AF-A0A2V6UJ06-F1
#
_entry.id   AF-A0A2V6UJ06-F1
#
_cell.length_a   1.000
_cell.length_b   1.000
_cell.length_c   1.000
_cell.angle_alpha   90.00
_cell.angle_beta   90.00
_cell.angle_gamma   90.00
#
_symmetry.space_group_name_H-M   'P 1'
#
loop_
_entity.id
_entity.type
_entity.pdbx_description
1 polymer ?
#
loop_
_entity_poly.entity_id
_entity_poly.type
_entity_poly.pdbx_seq_one_letter_code
_entity_poly.pdbx_strand_id
1 'polypeptide(L)'
;YKAFMLVVAIAIFGFIFVILTRTRAGLIIQASLTHPQMVAMLGHNVPRVFMVVFGIGSALAGLAGVIAGPVLGTFPGMAQVLGSIVFVVVVIGGLGSLTGAFVASLLIGIVQTFAVAMDVSVGGTLAAVGVPVASGGALHDLWKVTIAQVAPILPYVLLVLMLIVRPTGLFGTRET
;
A
#
# COMPACT_ATOMS: atom_id res chain seq x y z
N TYR A 1 21.05 -3.99 5.55
CA TYR A 1 19.64 -4.31 5.84
C TYR A 1 18.69 -3.92 4.72
N LYS A 2 18.57 -2.63 4.35
CA LYS A 2 17.62 -2.16 3.31
C LYS A 2 17.79 -2.83 1.93
N ALA A 3 19.04 -3.04 1.48
CA ALA A 3 19.30 -3.75 0.22
C ALA A 3 18.81 -5.20 0.24
N PHE A 4 19.01 -5.93 1.35
CA PHE A 4 18.49 -7.28 1.53
C PHE A 4 16.96 -7.31 1.48
N MET A 5 16.29 -6.40 2.20
CA MET A 5 14.83 -6.26 2.16
C MET A 5 14.32 -6.01 0.73
N LEU A 6 14.98 -5.12 -0.01
CA LEU A 6 14.63 -4.80 -1.39
C LEU A 6 14.77 -6.03 -2.30
N VAL A 7 15.87 -6.78 -2.19
CA VAL A 7 16.09 -8.01 -2.96
C VAL A 7 15.01 -9.05 -2.65
N VAL A 8 14.68 -9.24 -1.37
CA VAL A 8 13.63 -10.20 -0.96
C VAL A 8 12.26 -9.76 -1.47
N ALA A 9 11.92 -8.47 -1.36
CA ALA A 9 10.64 -7.95 -1.85
C ALA A 9 10.49 -8.14 -3.37
N ILE A 10 11.52 -7.83 -4.15
CA ILE A 10 11.53 -8.03 -5.61
C ILE A 10 11.46 -9.52 -5.95
N ALA A 11 12.20 -10.37 -5.23
CA ALA A 11 12.17 -11.81 -5.44
C ALA A 11 10.78 -12.40 -5.18
N ILE A 12 10.12 -12.01 -4.08
CA ILE A 12 8.75 -12.43 -3.74
C ILE A 12 7.77 -11.95 -4.80
N PHE A 13 7.83 -10.67 -5.18
CA PHE A 13 6.96 -10.12 -6.21
C PHE A 13 7.13 -10.86 -7.54
N GLY A 14 8.38 -11.06 -7.98
CA GLY A 14 8.68 -11.81 -9.21
C GLY A 14 8.20 -13.25 -9.16
N PHE A 15 8.38 -13.94 -8.03
CA PHE A 15 7.92 -15.30 -7.82
C PHE A 15 6.40 -15.42 -7.96
N ILE A 16 5.65 -14.57 -7.25
CA ILE A 16 4.18 -14.55 -7.32
C ILE A 16 3.71 -14.15 -8.71
N PHE A 17 4.34 -13.14 -9.31
CA PHE A 17 3.99 -12.66 -10.64
C PHE A 17 4.14 -13.76 -11.69
N VAL A 18 5.25 -14.49 -11.69
CA VAL A 18 5.47 -15.62 -12.60
C VAL A 18 4.47 -16.75 -12.34
N ILE A 19 4.21 -17.09 -11.08
CA ILE A 19 3.21 -18.12 -10.75
C ILE A 19 1.82 -17.72 -11.29
N LEU A 20 1.37 -16.50 -11.03
CA LEU A 20 0.02 -16.08 -11.41
C LEU A 20 -0.13 -15.84 -12.93
N THR A 21 0.92 -15.45 -13.64
CA THR A 21 0.84 -15.11 -15.07
C THR A 21 1.28 -16.23 -16.02
N ARG A 22 2.23 -17.09 -15.62
CA ARG A 22 2.83 -18.10 -16.50
C ARG A 22 2.42 -19.54 -16.19
N THR A 23 1.88 -19.82 -15.00
CA THR A 23 1.59 -21.21 -14.59
C THR A 23 0.12 -21.57 -14.73
N ARG A 24 -0.17 -22.87 -14.91
CA ARG A 24 -1.54 -23.41 -14.95
C ARG A 24 -2.30 -23.10 -13.65
N ALA A 25 -1.61 -23.12 -12.51
CA ALA A 25 -2.21 -22.75 -11.22
C ALA A 25 -2.71 -21.30 -11.24
N GLY A 26 -1.93 -20.37 -11.81
CA GLY A 26 -2.34 -18.97 -11.99
C GLY A 26 -3.61 -18.80 -12.82
N LEU A 27 -3.72 -19.54 -13.93
CA LEU A 27 -4.92 -19.53 -14.78
C LEU A 27 -6.15 -20.05 -14.03
N ILE A 28 -6.01 -21.13 -13.27
CA ILE A 28 -7.11 -21.69 -12.46
C ILE A 28 -7.54 -20.69 -11.38
N ILE A 29 -6.59 -19.99 -10.75
CA ILE A 29 -6.90 -18.96 -9.74
C ILE A 29 -7.68 -17.80 -10.38
N GLN A 30 -7.21 -17.26 -11.51
CA GLN A 30 -7.90 -16.16 -12.19
C GLN A 30 -9.28 -16.58 -12.72
N ALA A 31 -9.42 -17.79 -13.25
CA ALA A 31 -10.69 -18.35 -13.67
C ALA A 31 -11.64 -18.56 -12.48
N SER A 32 -11.11 -18.93 -11.31
CA SER A 32 -11.90 -19.11 -10.09
C SER A 32 -12.45 -17.79 -9.55
N LEU A 33 -11.77 -16.66 -9.81
CA LEU A 33 -12.21 -15.32 -9.42
C LEU A 33 -13.32 -14.79 -10.33
N THR A 34 -13.25 -15.07 -11.64
CA THR A 34 -14.22 -14.54 -12.62
C THR A 34 -15.43 -15.46 -12.82
N HIS A 35 -15.22 -16.77 -12.92
CA HIS A 35 -16.27 -17.76 -13.20
C HIS A 35 -16.16 -18.98 -12.27
N PRO A 36 -16.39 -18.83 -10.96
CA PRO A 36 -16.21 -19.91 -9.98
C PRO A 36 -17.09 -21.14 -10.28
N GLN A 37 -18.32 -20.93 -10.76
CA GLN A 37 -19.23 -22.04 -11.10
C GLN A 37 -18.69 -22.89 -12.26
N MET A 38 -18.16 -22.25 -13.31
CA MET A 38 -17.58 -22.96 -14.46
C MET A 38 -16.34 -23.77 -14.07
N VAL A 39 -15.48 -23.20 -13.22
CA VAL A 39 -14.30 -23.91 -12.70
C VAL A 39 -14.71 -25.12 -11.83
N ALA A 40 -15.77 -24.98 -11.03
CA ALA A 40 -16.31 -26.10 -10.25
C ALA A 40 -16.88 -27.22 -11.14
N MET A 41 -17.54 -26.88 -12.25
CA MET A 41 -18.05 -27.85 -13.23
C MET A 41 -16.94 -28.62 -13.95
N LEU A 42 -15.76 -28.01 -14.12
CA LEU A 42 -14.55 -28.66 -14.65
C LEU A 42 -13.89 -29.63 -13.66
N GLY A 43 -14.47 -29.82 -12.46
CA GLY A 43 -13.98 -30.74 -11.43
C GLY A 43 -12.93 -30.14 -10.51
N HIS A 44 -12.65 -28.83 -10.63
CA HIS A 44 -11.74 -28.14 -9.71
C HIS A 44 -12.46 -27.72 -8.43
N ASN A 45 -11.87 -28.03 -7.28
CA ASN A 45 -12.41 -27.61 -5.99
C ASN A 45 -12.04 -26.15 -5.71
N VAL A 46 -12.92 -25.23 -6.11
CA VAL A 46 -12.76 -23.78 -5.93
C VAL A 46 -12.46 -23.38 -4.47
N PRO A 47 -13.19 -23.90 -3.45
CA PRO A 47 -12.85 -23.64 -2.04
C PRO A 47 -11.41 -23.98 -1.66
N ARG A 48 -10.87 -25.12 -2.13
CA ARG A 48 -9.47 -25.49 -1.87
C ARG A 48 -8.48 -24.54 -2.54
N VAL A 49 -8.77 -24.08 -3.76
CA VAL A 49 -7.93 -23.10 -4.46
C VAL A 49 -7.86 -21.80 -3.66
N PHE A 50 -9.00 -21.28 -3.20
CA PHE A 50 -9.04 -20.09 -2.34
C PHE A 50 -8.28 -20.29 -1.03
N MET A 51 -8.46 -21.44 -0.37
CA MET A 51 -7.77 -21.75 0.88
C MET A 51 -6.24 -21.79 0.71
N VAL A 52 -5.74 -22.40 -0.37
CA VAL A 52 -4.29 -22.44 -0.66
C VAL A 52 -3.74 -21.05 -0.95
N VAL A 53 -4.43 -20.25 -1.77
CA VAL A 53 -4.01 -18.87 -2.07
C VAL A 53 -4.01 -18.01 -0.81
N PHE A 54 -5.05 -18.11 0.02
CA PHE A 54 -5.13 -17.41 1.30
C PHE A 54 -4.02 -17.84 2.26
N GLY A 55 -3.74 -19.15 2.35
CA GLY A 55 -2.65 -19.68 3.16
C GLY A 55 -1.28 -19.16 2.73
N ILE A 56 -1.00 -19.18 1.42
CA ILE A 56 0.24 -18.63 0.85
C ILE A 56 0.32 -17.11 1.11
N GLY A 57 -0.77 -16.37 0.90
CA GLY A 57 -0.81 -14.93 1.16
C GLY A 57 -0.55 -14.59 2.63
N SER A 58 -1.14 -15.35 3.55
CA SER A 58 -0.93 -15.19 5.00
C SER A 58 0.51 -15.50 5.41
N ALA A 59 1.11 -16.56 4.83
CA ALA A 59 2.51 -16.90 5.06
C ALA A 59 3.45 -15.79 4.57
N LEU A 60 3.18 -15.23 3.40
CA LEU A 60 3.94 -14.10 2.84
C LEU A 60 3.77 -12.82 3.65
N ALA A 61 2.57 -12.55 4.18
CA ALA A 61 2.32 -11.43 5.08
C ALA A 61 3.12 -11.57 6.39
N GLY A 62 3.17 -12.78 6.95
CA GLY A 62 4.00 -13.08 8.13
C GLY A 62 5.49 -12.87 7.85
N LEU A 63 5.99 -13.37 6.72
CA LEU A 63 7.38 -13.15 6.29
C LEU A 63 7.68 -11.65 6.12
N ALA A 64 6.79 -10.90 5.47
CA ALA A 64 6.93 -9.46 5.33
C ALA A 64 6.99 -8.74 6.68
N GLY A 65 6.17 -9.16 7.65
CA GLY A 65 6.17 -8.62 9.01
C GLY A 65 7.50 -8.86 9.74
N VAL A 66 8.07 -10.06 9.66
CA VAL A 66 9.38 -10.39 10.28
C VAL A 66 10.50 -9.54 9.69
N ILE A 67 10.48 -9.30 8.38
CA ILE A 67 11.48 -8.46 7.71
C ILE A 67 11.27 -6.97 8.01
N ALA A 68 10.04 -6.50 8.15
CA ALA A 68 9.74 -5.10 8.42
C ALA A 68 9.91 -4.71 9.90
N GLY A 69 9.71 -5.65 10.82
CA GLY A 69 9.68 -5.42 12.27
C GLY A 69 10.87 -4.62 12.82
N PRO A 70 12.12 -5.03 12.57
CA PRO A 70 13.30 -4.30 13.06
C PRO A 70 13.45 -2.87 12.53
N VAL A 71 12.86 -2.55 11.37
CA VAL A 71 12.97 -1.22 10.74
C VAL A 71 11.86 -0.29 11.19
N LEU A 72 10.63 -0.81 11.33
CA LEU A 72 9.47 -0.01 11.73
C LEU A 72 9.40 0.20 13.25
N GLY A 73 10.07 -0.64 14.02
CA GLY A 73 9.88 -0.70 15.47
C GLY A 73 8.54 -1.35 15.82
N THR A 74 8.54 -2.24 16.80
CA THR A 74 7.32 -2.92 17.24
C THR A 74 6.76 -2.23 18.47
N PHE A 75 5.51 -1.77 18.38
CA PHE A 75 4.79 -1.14 19.48
C PHE A 75 3.34 -1.66 19.56
N PRO A 76 2.70 -1.62 20.75
CA PRO A 76 1.29 -1.98 20.89
C PRO A 76 0.42 -1.08 20.00
N GLY A 77 -0.31 -1.67 19.05
CA GLY A 77 -1.13 -0.95 18.07
C GLY A 77 -0.56 -0.84 16.66
N MET A 78 0.66 -1.35 16.41
CA MET A 78 1.29 -1.39 15.08
C MET A 78 0.41 -2.05 14.01
N ALA A 79 -0.33 -3.10 14.37
CA ALA A 79 -1.22 -3.81 13.44
C ALA A 79 -2.34 -2.91 12.89
N GLN A 80 -2.88 -2.00 13.71
CA GLN A 80 -3.91 -1.06 13.27
C GLN A 80 -3.35 -0.06 12.27
N VAL A 81 -2.16 0.49 12.55
CA VAL A 81 -1.49 1.46 11.67
C VAL A 81 -1.11 0.82 10.34
N LEU A 82 -0.46 -0.34 10.38
CA LEU A 82 -0.05 -1.06 9.17
C LEU A 82 -1.23 -1.61 8.38
N GLY A 83 -2.22 -2.20 9.05
CA GLY A 83 -3.41 -2.73 8.40
C GLY A 83 -4.16 -1.66 7.61
N SER A 84 -4.28 -0.47 8.19
CA SER A 84 -4.91 0.68 7.55
C SER A 84 -4.12 1.18 6.31
N ILE A 85 -2.79 1.25 6.38
CA ILE A 85 -1.95 1.62 5.22
C ILE A 85 -2.00 0.54 4.13
N VAL A 86 -1.95 -0.74 4.50
CA VAL A 86 -2.03 -1.85 3.53
C VAL A 86 -3.40 -1.85 2.84
N PHE A 87 -4.48 -1.59 3.57
CA PHE A 87 -5.81 -1.43 2.98
C PHE A 87 -5.82 -0.32 1.93
N VAL A 88 -5.26 0.85 2.27
CA VAL A 88 -5.14 1.98 1.34
C VAL A 88 -4.40 1.57 0.05
N VAL A 89 -3.26 0.90 0.19
CA VAL A 89 -2.45 0.42 -0.94
C VAL A 89 -3.26 -0.51 -1.86
N VAL A 90 -4.02 -1.45 -1.29
CA VAL A 90 -4.80 -2.43 -2.06
C VAL A 90 -5.96 -1.77 -2.79
N VAL A 91 -6.66 -0.83 -2.15
CA VAL A 91 -7.75 -0.06 -2.78
C VAL A 91 -7.20 0.81 -3.91
N ILE A 92 -6.06 1.49 -3.68
CA ILE A 92 -5.43 2.32 -4.71
C ILE A 92 -4.91 1.46 -5.87
N GLY A 93 -4.37 0.28 -5.60
CA GLY A 93 -3.94 -0.65 -6.64
C GLY A 93 -5.09 -1.20 -7.49
N GLY A 94 -6.25 -1.41 -6.87
CA GLY A 94 -7.43 -2.05 -7.44
C GLY A 94 -7.58 -3.49 -6.94
N LEU A 95 -8.80 -3.83 -6.49
CA LEU A 95 -9.14 -5.15 -5.95
C LEU A 95 -8.96 -6.22 -7.03
N GLY A 96 -7.92 -7.05 -6.91
CA GLY A 96 -7.61 -8.13 -7.86
C GLY A 96 -6.41 -7.87 -8.79
N SER A 97 -5.78 -6.69 -8.75
CA SER A 97 -4.60 -6.38 -9.56
C SER A 97 -3.30 -6.47 -8.77
N LEU A 98 -2.50 -7.52 -8.98
CA LEU A 98 -1.17 -7.67 -8.37
C LEU A 98 -0.22 -6.54 -8.80
N THR A 99 -0.20 -6.22 -10.10
CA THR A 99 0.65 -5.16 -10.66
C THR A 99 0.20 -3.80 -10.14
N GLY A 100 -1.10 -3.58 -9.99
CA GLY A 100 -1.63 -2.36 -9.42
C GLY A 100 -1.27 -2.16 -7.96
N ALA A 101 -1.37 -3.21 -7.14
CA ALA A 101 -0.93 -3.14 -5.74
C ALA A 101 0.57 -2.81 -5.62
N PHE A 102 1.41 -3.37 -6.49
CA PHE A 102 2.85 -3.06 -6.51
C PHE A 102 3.11 -1.60 -6.86
N VAL A 103 2.53 -1.10 -7.96
CA VAL A 103 2.68 0.31 -8.37
C VAL A 103 2.14 1.26 -7.28
N ALA A 104 0.99 0.95 -6.68
CA ALA A 104 0.41 1.74 -5.60
C ALA A 104 1.32 1.80 -4.37
N SER A 105 1.86 0.65 -3.93
CA SER A 105 2.79 0.60 -2.79
C SER A 105 4.06 1.42 -3.02
N LEU A 106 4.61 1.37 -4.25
CA LEU A 106 5.77 2.16 -4.63
C LEU A 106 5.44 3.65 -4.64
N LEU A 107 4.31 4.05 -5.23
CA LEU A 107 3.86 5.44 -5.23
C LEU A 107 3.66 5.97 -3.81
N ILE A 108 2.98 5.22 -2.95
CA ILE A 108 2.74 5.63 -1.56
C ILE A 108 4.08 5.74 -0.80
N GLY A 109 4.99 4.78 -0.97
CA GLY A 109 6.31 4.83 -0.35
C GLY A 109 7.15 6.02 -0.81
N ILE A 110 7.12 6.33 -2.10
CA ILE A 110 7.77 7.52 -2.68
C ILE A 110 7.14 8.78 -2.09
N VAL A 111 5.81 8.92 -2.12
CA VAL A 111 5.11 10.10 -1.62
C VAL A 111 5.38 10.32 -0.12
N GLN A 112 5.36 9.26 0.69
CA GLN A 112 5.72 9.35 2.11
C GLN A 112 7.18 9.78 2.29
N THR A 113 8.11 9.17 1.55
CA THR A 113 9.54 9.51 1.65
C THR A 113 9.81 10.93 1.20
N PHE A 114 9.18 11.38 0.10
CA PHE A 114 9.28 12.75 -0.39
C PHE A 114 8.64 13.75 0.57
N ALA A 115 7.47 13.45 1.15
CA ALA A 115 6.84 14.32 2.13
C ALA A 115 7.68 14.49 3.40
N VAL A 116 8.38 13.43 3.83
CA VAL A 116 9.32 13.50 4.96
C VAL A 116 10.63 14.18 4.57
N ALA A 117 11.13 13.96 3.35
CA ALA A 117 12.40 14.54 2.89
C ALA A 117 12.27 16.02 2.50
N MET A 118 11.11 16.43 1.99
CA MET A 118 10.75 17.82 1.69
C MET A 118 10.26 18.53 2.95
N ASP A 119 10.91 18.33 4.10
CA ASP A 119 10.68 19.08 5.35
C ASP A 119 11.13 20.56 5.19
N VAL A 120 10.79 21.18 4.05
CA VAL A 120 10.59 22.59 3.88
C VAL A 120 9.39 22.95 4.74
N SER A 121 9.67 23.11 6.04
CA SER A 121 8.76 23.72 6.99
C SER A 121 8.16 24.97 6.36
N VAL A 122 6.83 25.11 6.39
CA VAL A 122 6.16 26.38 6.04
C VAL A 122 6.77 27.53 6.85
N GLY A 123 7.29 27.26 8.05
CA GLY A 123 8.03 28.23 8.86
C GLY A 123 9.44 28.54 8.34
N GLY A 124 10.11 27.61 7.64
CA GLY A 124 11.43 27.82 7.04
C GLY A 124 11.39 28.67 5.77
N THR A 125 10.36 28.51 4.94
CA THR A 125 10.11 29.38 3.77
C THR A 125 9.60 30.75 4.17
N LEU A 126 8.79 30.85 5.24
CA LEU A 126 8.34 32.15 5.76
C LEU A 126 9.46 32.93 6.48
N ALA A 127 10.40 32.23 7.12
CA ALA A 127 11.61 32.83 7.70
C ALA A 127 12.60 33.34 6.61
N ALA A 128 12.66 32.67 5.46
CA ALA A 128 13.48 33.13 4.31
C ALA A 128 12.90 34.36 3.59
N VAL A 129 11.60 34.66 3.78
CA VAL A 129 10.90 35.83 3.22
C VAL A 129 10.94 37.06 4.17
N GLY A 130 11.61 36.94 5.33
CA GLY A 130 11.96 38.11 6.15
C GLY A 130 10.81 38.72 6.95
N VAL A 131 9.70 38.01 7.16
CA VAL A 131 8.62 38.47 8.06
C VAL A 131 8.92 37.99 9.48
N PRO A 132 9.18 38.88 10.45
CA PRO A 132 9.38 38.49 11.84
C PRO A 132 8.09 37.90 12.37
N VAL A 133 8.14 36.62 12.76
CA VAL A 133 7.02 35.92 13.39
C VAL A 133 6.83 36.53 14.77
N ALA A 134 5.93 37.52 14.86
CA ALA A 134 5.56 38.17 16.11
C ALA A 134 5.01 37.12 17.08
N SER A 135 5.70 37.00 18.21
CA SER A 135 5.45 36.05 19.29
C SER A 135 4.16 36.41 20.06
N GLY A 136 3.08 35.67 19.82
CA GLY A 136 1.94 35.63 20.75
C GLY A 136 0.57 35.40 20.11
N GLY A 137 0.07 34.16 20.15
CA GLY A 137 -1.35 33.86 19.89
C GLY A 137 -1.63 32.36 19.75
N ALA A 138 -2.72 31.89 20.33
CA ALA A 138 -3.20 30.49 20.25
C ALA A 138 -3.47 29.99 18.80
N LEU A 139 -3.45 30.89 17.82
CA LEU A 139 -3.53 30.61 16.38
C LEU A 139 -2.17 30.21 15.76
N HIS A 140 -1.05 30.41 16.46
CA HIS A 140 0.28 30.01 16.01
C HIS A 140 0.49 28.49 16.11
N ASP A 141 -0.21 27.80 17.03
CA ASP A 141 -0.19 26.33 17.12
C ASP A 141 -0.94 25.66 15.97
N LEU A 142 -1.93 26.34 15.38
CA LEU A 142 -2.59 25.89 14.14
C LEU A 142 -1.71 26.11 12.91
N TRP A 143 -0.76 27.06 12.97
CA TRP A 143 0.14 27.40 11.86
C TRP A 143 1.51 26.72 11.94
N LYS A 144 1.87 26.21 13.12
CA LYS A 144 2.98 25.28 13.36
C LYS A 144 2.58 23.80 13.27
N VAL A 145 1.36 23.47 12.80
CA VAL A 145 1.05 22.10 12.39
C VAL A 145 2.00 21.74 11.27
N THR A 146 3.06 21.05 11.64
CA THR A 146 4.17 20.68 10.78
C THR A 146 3.65 19.80 9.65
N ILE A 147 4.07 20.07 8.41
CA ILE A 147 3.83 19.19 7.26
C ILE A 147 4.26 17.74 7.56
N ALA A 148 5.23 17.55 8.48
CA ALA A 148 5.64 16.25 9.01
C ALA A 148 4.52 15.44 9.69
N GLN A 149 3.50 16.06 10.30
CA GLN A 149 2.32 15.35 10.85
C GLN A 149 1.28 14.99 9.79
N VAL A 150 1.40 15.55 8.58
CA VAL A 150 0.55 15.20 7.43
C VAL A 150 1.07 13.95 6.73
N ALA A 151 2.37 13.63 6.85
CA ALA A 151 2.98 12.46 6.20
C ALA A 151 2.28 11.11 6.50
N PRO A 152 1.82 10.82 7.73
CA PRO A 152 1.03 9.63 8.02
C PRO A 152 -0.40 9.67 7.44
N ILE A 153 -0.94 10.86 7.18
CA ILE A 153 -2.31 11.08 6.70
C ILE A 153 -2.37 11.05 5.15
N LEU A 154 -1.25 11.35 4.50
CA LEU A 154 -1.08 11.42 3.04
C LEU A 154 -1.62 10.20 2.26
N PRO A 155 -1.38 8.95 2.69
CA PRO A 155 -1.96 7.79 2.00
C PRO A 155 -3.49 7.82 1.97
N TYR A 156 -4.14 8.27 3.04
CA TYR A 156 -5.60 8.35 3.12
C TYR A 156 -6.15 9.48 2.26
N VAL A 157 -5.48 10.63 2.23
CA VAL A 157 -5.84 11.73 1.32
C VAL A 157 -5.72 11.26 -0.13
N LEU A 158 -4.62 10.56 -0.46
CA LEU A 158 -4.45 9.94 -1.77
C LEU A 158 -5.56 8.94 -2.08
N LEU A 159 -5.98 8.12 -1.12
CA LEU A 159 -7.10 7.20 -1.30
C LEU A 159 -8.39 7.94 -1.64
N VAL A 160 -8.73 8.99 -0.89
CA VAL A 160 -9.97 9.76 -1.12
C VAL A 160 -9.93 10.42 -2.50
N LEU A 161 -8.83 11.10 -2.83
CA LEU A 161 -8.63 11.73 -4.15
C LEU A 161 -8.72 10.69 -5.28
N MET A 162 -8.12 9.53 -5.06
CA MET A 162 -8.08 8.47 -6.05
C MET A 162 -9.45 7.82 -6.24
N LEU A 163 -10.26 7.64 -5.18
CA LEU A 163 -11.65 7.18 -5.31
C LEU A 163 -12.54 8.20 -6.05
N ILE A 164 -12.27 9.50 -5.91
CA ILE A 164 -12.97 10.55 -6.66
C ILE A 164 -12.65 10.45 -8.16
N VAL A 165 -11.39 10.22 -8.52
CA VAL A 165 -10.96 10.18 -9.93
C VAL A 165 -11.20 8.83 -10.59
N ARG A 166 -10.89 7.73 -9.90
CA ARG A 166 -11.00 6.34 -10.35
C ARG A 166 -11.43 5.41 -9.20
N PRO A 167 -12.74 5.18 -9.01
CA PRO A 167 -13.26 4.39 -7.90
C PRO A 167 -12.86 2.90 -7.94
N THR A 168 -12.38 2.39 -9.08
CA THR A 168 -12.05 0.97 -9.24
C THR A 168 -10.60 0.60 -8.90
N GLY A 169 -9.68 1.56 -8.75
CA GLY A 169 -8.25 1.22 -8.76
C GLY A 169 -7.45 1.98 -9.81
N LEU A 170 -6.12 2.04 -9.66
CA LEU A 170 -5.22 2.49 -10.72
C LEU A 170 -5.33 1.54 -11.94
N PHE A 171 -5.49 0.24 -11.67
CA PHE A 171 -5.64 -0.82 -12.68
C PHE A 171 -6.92 -1.66 -12.52
N GLY A 172 -7.96 -1.13 -11.88
CA GLY A 172 -9.23 -1.85 -11.74
C GLY A 172 -9.99 -1.93 -13.06
N THR A 173 -10.35 -3.15 -13.48
CA THR A 173 -11.22 -3.39 -14.63
C THR A 173 -12.68 -3.18 -14.21
N ARG A 174 -13.43 -2.38 -14.98
CA ARG A 174 -14.88 -2.28 -14.82
C ARG A 174 -15.49 -3.55 -15.40
N GLU A 175 -16.14 -4.36 -14.57
CA GLU A 175 -17.03 -5.39 -15.11
C GLU A 175 -18.24 -4.66 -15.70
N THR A 176 -18.36 -4.74 -17.02
CA THR A 176 -19.53 -4.32 -17.80
C THR A 176 -20.44 -5.51 -18.04
#